data_AF-A0A2M6UYF1-F1
#
_entry.id   AF-A0A2M6UYF1-F1
#
_cell.length_a   1.000
_cell.length_b   1.000
_cell.length_c   1.000
_cell.angle_alpha   90.00
_cell.angle_beta   90.00
_cell.angle_gamma   90.00
#
_symmetry.space_group_name_H-M   'P 1'
#
loop_
_entity.id
_entity.type
_entity.pdbx_description
1 polymer ?
#
loop_
_entity_poly.entity_id
_entity_poly.type
_entity_poly.pdbx_seq_one_letter_code
_entity_poly.pdbx_strand_id
1 'polypeptide(L)'
;MKNFDPTVLSLFIGTERYYRISRTHLITDGAKYLADNAECYWLLDATTSHLMEIGTNDWFVLATLTFKDSRATLVYSDGDGNELARQQIPFTDFPTDEIKLYCCFDGEHWVTMLPSEY
;
A
#
# COMPACT_ATOMS: atom_id res chain seq x y z
N MET A 1 17.76 -5.05 -8.58
CA MET A 1 16.30 -5.21 -8.67
C MET A 1 15.99 -6.30 -9.69
N LYS A 2 15.12 -7.25 -9.33
CA LYS A 2 14.42 -8.08 -10.31
C LYS A 2 13.72 -7.15 -11.32
N ASN A 3 13.49 -7.61 -12.55
CA ASN A 3 12.76 -6.86 -13.57
C ASN A 3 11.32 -6.61 -13.10
N PHE A 4 11.10 -5.57 -12.28
CA PHE A 4 9.77 -5.14 -11.88
C PHE A 4 9.14 -4.42 -13.06
N ASP A 5 8.12 -5.04 -13.63
CA ASP A 5 7.29 -4.43 -14.66
C ASP A 5 5.98 -3.93 -14.02
N PRO A 6 5.78 -2.60 -13.90
CA PRO A 6 4.59 -2.04 -13.27
C PRO A 6 3.31 -2.36 -14.05
N THR A 7 3.39 -2.71 -15.34
CA THR A 7 2.21 -3.07 -16.13
C THR A 7 1.56 -4.37 -15.66
N VAL A 8 2.33 -5.24 -15.00
CA VAL A 8 1.82 -6.49 -14.42
C VAL A 8 0.85 -6.21 -13.27
N LEU A 9 0.99 -5.07 -12.57
CA LEU A 9 0.08 -4.70 -11.48
C LEU A 9 -1.37 -4.57 -11.97
N SER A 10 -1.58 -4.10 -13.19
CA SER A 10 -2.91 -3.94 -13.78
C SER A 10 -3.58 -5.27 -14.15
N LEU A 11 -2.83 -6.39 -14.12
CA LEU A 11 -3.35 -7.73 -14.42
C LEU A 11 -3.97 -8.39 -13.19
N PHE A 12 -3.75 -7.85 -11.98
CA PHE A 12 -4.41 -8.31 -10.77
C PHE A 12 -5.83 -7.73 -10.72
N ILE A 13 -6.78 -8.55 -11.21
CA ILE A 13 -8.22 -8.23 -11.27
C ILE A 13 -8.98 -9.04 -10.22
N GLY A 14 -9.05 -8.50 -9.01
CA GLY A 14 -9.61 -9.17 -7.84
C GLY A 14 -8.58 -9.98 -7.05
N THR A 15 -9.01 -10.43 -5.87
CA THR A 15 -8.15 -11.15 -4.92
C THR A 15 -8.49 -12.65 -4.91
N GLU A 16 -7.51 -13.51 -5.13
CA GLU A 16 -7.67 -14.96 -4.95
C GLU A 16 -7.27 -15.40 -3.54
N ARG A 17 -6.25 -14.75 -2.96
CA ARG A 17 -5.70 -15.10 -1.65
C ARG A 17 -5.32 -13.86 -0.86
N TYR A 18 -5.54 -13.98 0.45
CA TYR A 18 -5.02 -13.05 1.44
C TYR A 18 -3.76 -13.63 2.10
N TYR A 19 -2.73 -12.79 2.21
CA TYR A 19 -1.48 -13.11 2.88
C TYR A 19 -1.38 -12.29 4.16
N ARG A 20 -1.10 -12.95 5.27
CA ARG A 20 -0.99 -12.30 6.57
C ARG A 20 0.42 -11.75 6.76
N ILE A 21 0.54 -10.44 6.96
CA ILE A 21 1.82 -9.77 7.28
C ILE A 21 1.93 -9.41 8.77
N SER A 22 0.80 -9.22 9.46
CA SER A 22 0.76 -8.99 10.90
C SER A 22 -0.47 -9.62 11.53
N ARG A 23 -0.64 -9.51 12.85
CA ARG A 23 -1.84 -10.03 13.54
C ARG A 23 -3.11 -9.34 13.06
N THR A 24 -3.04 -8.08 12.66
CA THR A 24 -4.17 -7.24 12.31
C THR A 24 -4.20 -6.84 10.83
N HIS A 25 -3.21 -7.27 10.03
CA HIS A 25 -3.08 -6.85 8.63
C HIS A 25 -2.91 -8.02 7.66
N LEU A 26 -3.66 -7.93 6.57
CA LEU A 26 -3.66 -8.81 5.41
C LEU A 26 -3.30 -8.03 4.16
N ILE A 27 -2.71 -8.70 3.18
CA ILE A 27 -2.44 -8.15 1.85
C ILE A 27 -2.96 -9.10 0.77
N THR A 28 -3.28 -8.55 -0.41
CA THR A 28 -3.76 -9.32 -1.57
C THR A 28 -2.62 -9.83 -2.45
N ASP A 29 -2.94 -10.61 -3.48
CA ASP A 29 -1.97 -11.16 -4.42
C ASP A 29 -1.15 -10.07 -5.12
N GLY A 30 -1.80 -9.00 -5.58
CA GLY A 30 -1.16 -7.87 -6.25
C GLY A 30 -0.25 -7.06 -5.31
N ALA A 31 -0.72 -6.76 -4.10
CA ALA A 31 0.08 -6.08 -3.08
C ALA A 31 1.31 -6.92 -2.67
N LYS A 32 1.16 -8.24 -2.56
CA LYS A 32 2.28 -9.15 -2.31
C LYS A 32 3.26 -9.19 -3.48
N TYR A 33 2.76 -9.29 -4.71
CA TYR A 33 3.59 -9.27 -5.90
C TYR A 33 4.42 -7.99 -5.99
N LEU A 34 3.81 -6.83 -5.71
CA LEU A 34 4.49 -5.55 -5.63
C LEU A 34 5.66 -5.62 -4.62
N ALA A 35 5.39 -6.05 -3.38
CA ALA A 35 6.43 -6.13 -2.34
C ALA A 35 7.57 -7.10 -2.70
N ASP A 36 7.25 -8.26 -3.29
CA ASP A 36 8.24 -9.28 -3.68
C ASP A 36 9.14 -8.87 -4.86
N ASN A 37 8.59 -8.13 -5.83
CA ASN A 37 9.28 -7.82 -7.08
C ASN A 37 9.93 -6.43 -7.07
N ALA A 38 9.31 -5.45 -6.41
CA ALA A 38 9.88 -4.13 -6.18
C ALA A 38 10.72 -4.05 -4.89
N GLU A 39 10.85 -5.17 -4.16
CA GLU A 39 11.62 -5.28 -2.91
C GLU A 39 11.19 -4.23 -1.86
N CYS A 40 9.91 -3.86 -1.86
CA CYS A 40 9.36 -2.73 -1.11
C CYS A 40 8.50 -3.14 0.09
N TYR A 41 8.90 -4.18 0.84
CA TYR A 41 8.20 -4.56 2.08
C TYR A 41 8.10 -3.43 3.11
N TRP A 42 9.07 -2.51 3.09
CA TRP A 42 9.06 -1.29 3.90
C TRP A 42 7.81 -0.42 3.66
N LEU A 43 7.22 -0.47 2.45
CA LEU A 43 5.99 0.26 2.13
C LEU A 43 4.80 -0.34 2.88
N LEU A 44 4.70 -1.67 2.90
CA LEU A 44 3.64 -2.37 3.62
C LEU A 44 3.78 -2.17 5.14
N ASP A 45 5.00 -2.18 5.65
CA ASP A 45 5.29 -1.91 7.07
C ASP A 45 4.91 -0.48 7.45
N ALA A 46 5.31 0.51 6.63
CA ALA A 46 4.98 1.91 6.81
C ALA A 46 3.46 2.14 6.81
N THR A 47 2.76 1.55 5.84
CA THR A 47 1.31 1.59 5.72
C THR A 47 0.63 0.98 6.94
N THR A 48 1.03 -0.24 7.32
CA THR A 48 0.49 -0.95 8.49
C THR A 48 0.66 -0.14 9.79
N SER A 49 1.81 0.50 9.98
CA SER A 49 2.07 1.32 11.16
C SER A 49 1.09 2.50 11.27
N HIS A 50 0.85 3.21 10.18
CA HIS A 50 -0.02 4.39 10.19
C HIS A 50 -1.50 4.02 10.29
N LEU A 51 -1.93 2.92 9.69
CA LEU A 51 -3.32 2.45 9.83
C LEU A 51 -3.67 2.13 11.29
N MET A 52 -2.72 1.62 12.07
CA MET A 52 -2.91 1.41 13.50
C MET A 52 -3.07 2.73 14.29
N GLU A 53 -2.45 3.81 13.83
CA GLU A 53 -2.56 5.14 14.45
C GLU A 53 -3.84 5.88 14.03
N ILE A 54 -4.23 5.78 12.75
CA ILE A 54 -5.50 6.33 12.23
C ILE A 54 -6.68 5.66 12.93
N GLY A 55 -6.57 4.36 13.19
CA GLY A 55 -7.61 3.57 13.82
C GLY A 55 -8.74 3.21 12.86
N THR A 56 -9.75 2.51 13.35
CA THR A 56 -10.77 1.83 12.53
C THR A 56 -12.06 2.65 12.35
N ASN A 57 -12.05 3.94 12.69
CA ASN A 57 -13.22 4.82 12.50
C ASN A 57 -13.49 5.05 11.01
N ASP A 58 -12.42 5.17 10.23
CA ASP A 58 -12.46 5.17 8.78
C ASP A 58 -12.28 3.75 8.29
N TRP A 59 -13.27 3.21 7.58
CA TRP A 59 -13.21 1.84 7.05
C TRP A 59 -12.37 1.74 5.77
N PHE A 60 -11.97 2.88 5.22
CA PHE A 60 -11.20 3.00 4.00
C PHE A 60 -10.14 4.08 4.15
N VAL A 61 -8.92 3.75 3.76
CA VAL A 61 -7.79 4.69 3.68
C VAL A 61 -7.07 4.44 2.36
N LEU A 62 -6.89 5.50 1.58
CA LEU A 62 -6.06 5.52 0.38
C LEU A 62 -4.62 5.88 0.77
N ALA A 63 -3.70 4.93 0.60
CA ALA A 63 -2.27 5.18 0.74
C ALA A 63 -1.66 5.47 -0.64
N THR A 64 -1.15 6.68 -0.84
CA THR A 64 -0.48 7.10 -2.08
C THR A 64 0.99 7.37 -1.81
N LEU A 65 1.87 6.60 -2.45
CA LEU A 65 3.30 6.84 -2.45
C LEU A 65 3.67 7.59 -3.72
N THR A 66 4.30 8.76 -3.58
CA THR A 66 4.88 9.51 -4.70
C THR A 66 6.40 9.56 -4.55
N PHE A 67 7.12 9.11 -5.56
CA PHE A 67 8.57 9.12 -5.63
C PHE A 67 9.09 10.29 -6.47
N LYS A 68 10.12 10.97 -5.95
CA LYS A 68 10.80 12.07 -6.63
C LYS A 68 12.22 12.26 -6.09
N ASP A 69 13.20 12.33 -6.99
CA ASP A 69 14.60 12.67 -6.66
C ASP A 69 15.19 11.82 -5.51
N SER A 70 15.02 10.49 -5.57
CA SER A 70 15.47 9.52 -4.52
C SER A 70 14.75 9.62 -3.18
N ARG A 71 13.66 10.38 -3.10
CA ARG A 71 12.80 10.50 -1.91
C ARG A 71 11.39 10.05 -2.27
N ALA A 72 10.66 9.59 -1.28
CA ALA A 72 9.23 9.35 -1.46
C ALA A 72 8.41 10.03 -0.36
N THR A 73 7.17 10.34 -0.68
CA THR A 73 6.18 10.81 0.27
C THR A 73 5.01 9.85 0.24
N LEU A 74 4.68 9.28 1.39
CA LEU A 74 3.53 8.41 1.57
C LEU A 74 2.43 9.22 2.26
N VAL A 75 1.31 9.41 1.57
CA VAL A 75 0.16 10.17 2.03
C VAL A 75 -1.00 9.21 2.26
N TYR A 76 -1.67 9.35 3.40
CA TYR A 76 -2.87 8.61 3.74
C TYR A 76 -4.06 9.55 3.66
N SER A 77 -5.07 9.22 2.87
CA SER A 77 -6.30 10.00 2.75
C SER A 77 -7.54 9.14 2.90
N ASP A 78 -8.68 9.77 3.14
CA ASP A 78 -10.00 9.11 3.21
C ASP A 78 -10.58 8.73 1.83
N GLY A 79 -9.86 9.02 0.74
CA GLY A 79 -10.33 8.83 -0.64
C GLY A 79 -11.10 10.02 -1.22
N ASP A 80 -11.60 10.94 -0.38
CA ASP A 80 -12.33 12.16 -0.78
C ASP A 80 -11.43 13.41 -0.79
N GLY A 81 -10.12 13.22 -0.61
CA GLY A 81 -9.12 14.27 -0.67
C GLY A 81 -8.75 14.88 0.69
N ASN A 82 -9.28 14.36 1.80
CA ASN A 82 -8.82 14.75 3.12
C ASN A 82 -7.61 13.91 3.53
N GLU A 83 -6.50 14.58 3.81
CA GLU A 83 -5.28 13.93 4.29
C GLU A 83 -5.42 13.60 5.79
N LEU A 84 -5.26 12.32 6.12
CA LEU A 84 -5.28 11.78 7.48
C LEU A 84 -3.89 11.80 8.11
N ALA A 85 -2.87 11.43 7.32
CA ALA A 85 -1.48 11.39 7.76
C ALA A 85 -0.50 11.50 6.59
N ARG A 86 0.75 11.82 6.90
CA ARG A 86 1.85 11.81 5.92
C ARG A 86 3.14 11.28 6.53
N GLN A 87 3.91 10.57 5.71
CA GLN A 87 5.25 10.11 6.05
C GLN A 87 6.23 10.46 4.93
N GLN A 88 7.36 11.06 5.31
CA GLN A 88 8.47 11.28 4.39
C GLN A 88 9.43 10.08 4.44
N ILE A 89 9.78 9.56 3.26
CA ILE A 89 10.79 8.53 3.06
C ILE A 89 12.06 9.25 2.54
N PRO A 90 13.09 9.43 3.39
CA PRO A 90 14.25 10.27 3.05
C PRO A 90 15.16 9.68 1.97
N PHE A 91 15.12 8.36 1.79
CA PHE A 91 15.86 7.66 0.74
C PHE A 91 15.12 6.38 0.35
N THR A 92 14.87 6.19 -0.94
CA THR A 92 14.36 4.94 -1.50
C THR A 92 14.72 4.85 -2.98
N ASP A 93 14.79 3.63 -3.50
CA ASP A 93 15.02 3.27 -4.89
C ASP A 93 13.76 2.69 -5.54
N PHE A 94 12.57 3.06 -5.02
CA PHE A 94 11.29 2.56 -5.51
C PHE A 94 11.16 2.72 -7.04
N PRO A 95 10.76 1.66 -7.78
CA PRO A 95 10.93 1.59 -9.22
C PRO A 95 9.90 2.38 -10.04
N THR A 96 8.97 3.10 -9.40
CA THR A 96 7.87 3.80 -10.08
C THR A 96 7.60 5.16 -9.45
N ASP A 97 7.17 6.13 -10.25
CA ASP A 97 6.94 7.50 -9.77
C ASP A 97 5.77 7.61 -8.79
N GLU A 98 4.77 6.74 -8.92
CA GLU A 98 3.61 6.73 -8.03
C GLU A 98 3.06 5.31 -7.88
N ILE A 99 2.60 4.96 -6.68
CA ILE A 99 1.75 3.79 -6.45
C ILE A 99 0.64 4.13 -5.46
N LYS A 100 -0.55 3.58 -5.70
CA LYS A 100 -1.71 3.70 -4.81
C LYS A 100 -2.04 2.33 -4.24
N LEU A 101 -2.37 2.29 -2.96
CA LEU A 101 -2.83 1.11 -2.26
C LEU A 101 -4.11 1.46 -1.51
N TYR A 102 -5.11 0.60 -1.62
CA TYR A 102 -6.34 0.71 -0.88
C TYR A 102 -6.21 -0.09 0.41
N CYS A 103 -6.49 0.55 1.53
CA CYS A 103 -6.47 -0.08 2.85
C CYS A 103 -7.90 -0.08 3.38
N CYS A 104 -8.47 -1.27 3.53
CA CYS A 104 -9.87 -1.43 3.94
C CYS A 104 -9.95 -2.22 5.23
N PHE A 105 -10.78 -1.78 6.17
CA PHE A 105 -11.01 -2.53 7.40
C PHE A 105 -12.21 -3.48 7.21
N ASP A 106 -11.99 -4.79 7.35
CA ASP A 106 -13.02 -5.82 7.14
C ASP A 106 -13.89 -6.09 8.38
N GLY A 107 -13.61 -5.40 9.50
CA GLY A 107 -14.23 -5.61 10.80
C GLY A 107 -13.31 -6.33 11.81
N GLU A 108 -12.27 -7.02 11.33
CA GLU A 108 -11.29 -7.73 12.15
C GLU A 108 -9.84 -7.37 11.79
N HIS A 109 -9.57 -7.18 10.50
CA HIS A 109 -8.27 -6.90 9.93
C HIS A 109 -8.31 -5.71 8.96
N TRP A 110 -7.18 -5.02 8.86
CA TRP A 110 -6.88 -4.17 7.73
C TRP A 110 -6.41 -5.01 6.55
N VAL A 111 -6.96 -4.74 5.37
CA VAL A 111 -6.61 -5.40 4.11
C VAL A 111 -6.03 -4.36 3.17
N THR A 112 -4.75 -4.50 2.84
CA THR A 112 -4.05 -3.64 1.87
C THR A 112 -4.01 -4.30 0.50
N MET A 113 -4.50 -3.60 -0.53
CA MET A 113 -4.65 -4.14 -1.88
C MET A 113 -4.34 -3.12 -2.97
N LEU A 114 -4.12 -3.59 -4.20
CA LEU A 114 -4.07 -2.69 -5.36
C LEU A 114 -5.48 -2.15 -5.68
N PRO A 115 -5.59 -0.94 -6.26
CA PRO A 115 -6.89 -0.38 -6.67
C PRO A 115 -7.68 -1.25 -7.64
N SER A 116 -6.99 -2.08 -8.45
CA SER A 116 -7.60 -3.02 -9.39
C SER A 116 -8.14 -4.30 -8.73
N GLU A 117 -7.84 -4.52 -7.44
CA GLU A 117 -8.27 -5.69 -6.67
C GLU A 117 -9.45 -5.41 -5.74
N TYR A 118 -9.89 -4.14 -5.64
CA TYR A 118 -11.05 -3.68 -4.88
C TYR A 118 -12.34 -3.78 -5.70
#